data_AF-A0A310SH12-F1
#
_entry.id   AF-A0A310SH12-F1
#
_cell.length_a   1.000
_cell.length_b   1.000
_cell.length_c   1.000
_cell.angle_alpha   90.00
_cell.angle_beta   90.00
_cell.angle_gamma   90.00
#
_symmetry.space_group_name_H-M   'P 1'
#
loop_
_entity.id
_entity.type
_entity.pdbx_description
1 polymer ?
#
loop_
_entity_poly.entity_id
_entity_poly.type
_entity_poly.pdbx_seq_one_letter_code
_entity_poly.pdbx_strand_id
1 'polypeptide(L)'
;MANAGKNDNGSQFLFTLSFTPDLQNKHTIFGKVTEYTIYNMLKLEEVLVNGNDRRLYSPRLIKTIILKNTFSDIIPRISSTGKNFNLLSLGEEAEEDEEEFVISKKFSGKGKSACDHLTDSKLSSQPAVEPPGLANQKKEGKS
;
A
#
# COMPACT_ATOMS: atom_id res chain seq x y z
N MET A 1 -2.11 13.25 2.21
CA MET A 1 -1.74 11.93 1.65
C MET A 1 -1.65 12.08 0.16
N ALA A 2 -0.58 11.56 -0.45
CA ALA A 2 -0.49 11.52 -1.91
C ALA A 2 -1.45 10.44 -2.44
N ASN A 3 -2.12 10.73 -3.56
CA ASN A 3 -3.03 9.82 -4.23
C ASN A 3 -3.09 10.20 -5.73
N ALA A 4 -3.47 9.25 -6.59
CA ALA A 4 -3.76 9.50 -8.00
C ALA A 4 -5.27 9.63 -8.28
N GLY A 5 -6.12 9.49 -7.25
CA GLY A 5 -7.57 9.56 -7.37
C GLY A 5 -8.30 9.27 -6.07
N LYS A 6 -9.62 9.18 -6.16
CA LYS A 6 -10.49 8.89 -5.01
C LYS A 6 -10.20 7.49 -4.46
N ASN A 7 -10.06 7.40 -3.14
CA ASN A 7 -9.78 6.15 -2.41
C ASN A 7 -8.45 5.46 -2.77
N ASP A 8 -7.48 6.20 -3.30
CA ASP A 8 -6.15 5.71 -3.67
C ASP A 8 -5.05 6.15 -2.67
N ASN A 9 -5.38 6.13 -1.37
CA ASN A 9 -4.41 6.53 -0.34
C ASN A 9 -3.52 5.33 0.02
N GLY A 10 -2.24 5.40 -0.35
CA GLY A 10 -1.21 4.43 0.06
C GLY A 10 -0.41 4.90 1.27
N SER A 11 0.90 4.59 1.28
CA SER A 11 1.85 5.07 2.29
C SER A 11 2.57 6.36 1.90
N GLN A 12 2.41 6.82 0.66
CA GLN A 12 3.05 8.03 0.16
C GLN A 12 2.38 9.28 0.74
N PHE A 13 3.20 10.20 1.22
CA PHE A 13 2.74 11.48 1.76
C PHE A 13 3.63 12.62 1.25
N LEU A 14 3.11 13.83 1.40
CA LEU A 14 3.76 15.07 0.98
C LEU A 14 3.68 16.09 2.12
N PHE A 15 4.60 17.05 2.09
CA PHE A 15 4.53 18.23 2.94
C PHE A 15 4.13 19.44 2.11
N THR A 16 3.26 20.28 2.66
CA THR A 16 2.87 21.54 2.05
C THR A 16 3.81 22.65 2.52
N LEU A 17 4.59 23.21 1.60
CA LEU A 17 5.52 24.32 1.86
C LEU A 17 4.84 25.69 1.82
N SER A 18 3.71 25.77 1.11
CA SER A 18 2.95 27.00 0.90
C SER A 18 1.46 26.69 0.81
N PHE A 19 0.65 27.74 0.76
CA PHE A 19 -0.80 27.63 0.61
C PHE A 19 -1.17 26.98 -0.74
N THR A 20 -1.93 25.89 -0.70
CA THR A 20 -2.27 25.07 -1.88
C THR A 20 -3.78 24.79 -1.95
N PRO A 21 -4.59 25.77 -2.39
CA PRO A 21 -6.05 25.62 -2.44
C PRO A 21 -6.50 24.54 -3.44
N ASP A 22 -5.68 24.27 -4.46
CA ASP A 22 -5.98 23.27 -5.49
C ASP A 22 -6.02 21.83 -4.98
N LEU A 23 -5.42 21.58 -3.82
CA LEU A 23 -5.39 20.27 -3.17
C LEU A 23 -6.59 20.06 -2.23
N GLN A 24 -7.38 21.10 -2.00
CA GLN A 24 -8.53 21.06 -1.12
C GLN A 24 -9.55 20.02 -1.60
N ASN A 25 -10.07 19.22 -0.66
CA ASN A 25 -11.02 18.12 -0.91
C ASN A 25 -10.50 17.01 -1.85
N LYS A 26 -9.22 17.02 -2.24
CA LYS A 26 -8.59 15.97 -3.07
C LYS A 26 -7.64 15.09 -2.25
N HIS A 27 -6.88 15.69 -1.33
CA HIS A 27 -5.90 14.97 -0.52
C HIS A 27 -6.26 15.03 0.98
N THR A 28 -6.08 13.90 1.67
CA THR A 28 -6.35 13.82 3.11
C THR A 28 -5.25 14.48 3.93
N ILE A 29 -5.61 15.44 4.77
CA ILE A 29 -4.72 16.03 5.79
C ILE A 29 -4.80 15.19 7.05
N PHE A 30 -3.65 14.70 7.56
CA PHE A 30 -3.60 13.81 8.73
C PHE A 30 -2.71 14.33 9.87
N GLY A 31 -2.04 15.48 9.67
CA GLY A 31 -1.15 16.05 10.69
C GLY A 31 -0.56 17.38 10.26
N LYS A 32 0.10 18.04 11.20
CA LYS A 32 0.87 19.28 10.97
C LYS A 32 2.24 19.16 11.60
N VAL A 33 3.23 19.85 11.02
CA VAL A 33 4.57 19.97 11.61
C VAL A 33 4.52 20.98 12.76
N THR A 34 5.21 20.68 13.85
CA THR A 34 5.27 21.62 14.98
C THR A 34 6.25 22.77 14.70
N GLU A 35 5.94 23.94 15.27
CA GLU A 35 6.65 25.20 15.03
C GLU A 35 8.17 25.09 15.27
N TYR A 36 8.62 24.37 16.30
CA TYR A 36 10.05 24.22 16.63
C TYR A 36 10.84 23.39 15.60
N THR A 37 10.19 22.61 14.73
CA THR A 37 10.84 21.83 13.67
C THR A 37 10.56 22.36 12.25
N ILE A 38 9.84 23.48 12.11
CA ILE A 38 9.43 23.98 10.79
C ILE A 38 10.64 24.32 9.90
N TYR A 39 11.70 24.87 10.48
CA TYR A 39 12.94 25.20 9.76
C TYR A 39 13.63 23.97 9.16
N ASN A 40 13.57 22.82 9.84
CA ASN A 40 14.11 21.56 9.29
C ASN A 40 13.34 21.12 8.05
N MET A 41 12.04 21.44 8.01
CA MET A 41 11.17 21.12 6.89
C MET A 41 11.42 22.06 5.70
N LEU A 42 11.58 23.36 5.94
CA LEU A 42 11.97 24.35 4.91
C LEU A 42 13.33 24.04 4.29
N LYS A 43 14.29 23.55 5.09
CA LYS A 43 15.59 23.10 4.57
C LYS A 43 15.49 21.96 3.53
N LEU A 44 14.39 21.19 3.52
CA LEU A 44 14.15 20.17 2.50
C LEU A 44 13.73 20.75 1.15
N GLU A 45 13.31 22.00 1.09
CA GLU A 45 12.96 22.73 -0.14
C GLU A 45 14.20 23.21 -0.88
N GLU A 46 15.24 23.64 -0.16
CA GLU A 46 16.48 24.22 -0.71
C GLU A 46 17.40 23.19 -1.42
N VAL A 47 16.94 21.96 -1.62
CA VAL A 47 17.72 20.89 -2.24
C VAL A 47 17.76 21.05 -3.76
N LEU A 48 18.96 20.98 -4.35
CA LEU A 48 19.13 21.06 -5.80
C LEU A 48 18.36 19.97 -6.55
N VAL A 49 17.69 20.37 -7.62
CA VAL A 49 16.80 19.55 -8.43
C VAL A 49 17.31 19.49 -9.88
N ASN A 50 17.13 18.37 -10.55
CA ASN A 50 17.45 18.22 -11.98
C ASN A 50 16.29 18.68 -12.87
N GLY A 51 16.44 18.57 -14.20
CA GLY A 51 15.40 19.00 -15.16
C GLY A 51 14.07 18.23 -15.11
N ASN A 52 13.99 17.11 -14.36
CA ASN A 52 12.77 16.30 -14.21
C ASN A 52 12.16 16.45 -12.81
N ASP A 53 12.41 17.56 -12.13
CA ASP A 53 11.98 17.83 -10.76
C ASP A 53 12.45 16.79 -9.72
N ARG A 54 13.45 15.97 -10.07
CA ARG A 54 14.04 14.97 -9.17
C ARG A 54 15.25 15.58 -8.47
N ARG A 55 15.23 15.51 -7.14
CA ARG A 55 16.33 15.98 -6.28
C ARG A 55 17.61 15.21 -6.59
N LEU A 56 18.71 15.93 -6.75
CA LEU A 56 20.05 15.35 -6.96
C LEU A 56 20.47 14.50 -5.76
N TYR A 57 20.23 15.01 -4.54
CA TYR A 57 20.46 14.30 -3.30
C TYR A 57 19.17 14.25 -2.48
N SER A 58 18.45 13.14 -2.60
CA SER A 58 17.16 12.97 -1.92
C SER A 58 17.35 12.73 -0.41
N PRO A 59 16.77 13.58 0.46
CA PRO A 59 16.74 13.35 1.90
C PRO A 59 16.09 12.00 2.23
N ARG A 60 16.62 11.31 3.24
CA ARG A 60 16.13 9.99 3.68
C ARG A 60 15.64 10.03 5.12
N LEU A 61 14.57 9.30 5.40
CA LEU A 61 14.13 9.06 6.77
C LEU A 61 15.02 7.99 7.40
N ILE A 62 15.79 8.38 8.42
CA ILE A 62 16.72 7.48 9.11
C ILE A 62 15.98 6.66 10.19
N LYS A 63 15.12 7.32 10.96
CA LYS A 63 14.39 6.72 12.09
C LYS A 63 13.08 7.45 12.30
N THR A 64 12.06 6.70 12.74
CA THR A 64 10.76 7.24 13.15
C THR A 64 10.50 6.84 14.60
N ILE A 65 9.99 7.78 15.41
CA ILE A 65 9.66 7.56 16.81
C ILE A 65 8.23 8.07 17.04
N ILE A 66 7.38 7.23 17.64
CA ILE A 66 6.03 7.62 18.04
C ILE A 66 6.11 8.16 19.47
N LEU A 67 5.90 9.46 19.65
CA LEU A 67 5.98 10.10 20.97
C LEU A 67 4.76 9.77 21.84
N LYS A 68 3.57 9.75 21.23
CA LYS A 68 2.31 9.42 21.90
C LYS A 68 1.45 8.59 20.95
N ASN A 69 1.21 7.33 21.32
CA ASN A 69 0.30 6.48 20.59
C ASN A 69 -1.11 6.58 21.21
N THR A 70 -2.08 7.08 20.45
CA THR A 70 -3.49 7.20 20.88
C THR A 70 -4.28 5.91 20.68
N PHE A 71 -3.74 4.95 19.94
CA PHE A 71 -4.42 3.71 19.57
C PHE A 71 -3.68 2.52 20.18
N SER A 72 -4.28 1.89 21.18
CA SER A 72 -3.68 0.74 21.89
C SER A 72 -3.77 -0.57 21.11
N ASP A 73 -4.63 -0.63 20.11
CA ASP A 73 -4.95 -1.79 19.29
C ASP A 73 -4.09 -1.92 18.01
N ILE A 74 -3.26 -0.92 17.70
CA ILE A 74 -2.34 -0.99 16.57
C ILE A 74 -1.17 -1.92 16.90
N ILE A 75 -1.12 -3.08 16.23
CA ILE A 75 -0.04 -4.05 16.34
C ILE A 75 0.81 -3.99 15.07
N PRO A 76 2.12 -3.65 15.16
CA PRO A 76 3.01 -3.63 14.00
C PRO A 76 3.12 -5.02 13.36
N ARG A 77 3.11 -5.06 12.02
CA ARG A 77 3.33 -6.31 11.29
C ARG A 77 4.78 -6.75 11.40
N ILE A 78 5.02 -7.92 11.98
CA ILE A 78 6.34 -8.57 11.99
C ILE A 78 6.58 -9.13 10.58
N SER A 79 7.47 -8.53 9.80
CA SER A 79 7.87 -9.09 8.50
C SER A 79 8.95 -10.15 8.71
N SER A 80 8.64 -11.41 8.46
CA SER A 80 9.58 -12.55 8.52
C SER A 80 10.57 -12.60 7.35
N THR A 81 10.64 -11.58 6.49
CA THR A 81 11.53 -11.52 5.34
C THR A 81 12.05 -10.10 5.16
N GLY A 82 13.37 -9.96 5.20
CA GLY A 82 14.08 -8.70 5.00
C GLY A 82 13.70 -8.09 3.65
N LYS A 83 13.03 -6.94 3.68
CA LYS A 83 12.73 -6.18 2.47
C LYS A 83 13.97 -5.34 2.13
N ASN A 84 14.79 -5.85 1.23
CA ASN A 84 15.83 -5.14 0.52
C ASN A 84 15.19 -4.01 -0.31
N PHE A 85 15.25 -2.78 0.21
CA PHE A 85 14.75 -1.56 -0.43
C PHE A 85 15.38 -1.26 -1.81
N ASN A 86 16.47 -1.93 -2.16
CA ASN A 86 17.13 -1.81 -3.47
C ASN A 86 16.41 -2.55 -4.61
N LEU A 87 15.47 -3.45 -4.34
CA LEU A 87 14.85 -4.29 -5.38
C LEU A 87 13.57 -3.69 -6.01
N LEU A 88 13.05 -2.59 -5.45
CA LEU A 88 11.94 -1.84 -6.05
C LEU A 88 12.40 -0.85 -7.14
N SER A 89 13.70 -0.81 -7.42
CA SER A 89 14.31 -0.06 -8.53
C SER A 89 14.90 -1.03 -9.55
N LEU A 90 14.07 -1.91 -10.11
CA LEU A 90 14.41 -2.60 -11.35
C LEU A 90 13.50 -2.04 -12.45
N GLY A 91 14.04 -1.02 -13.12
CA GLY A 91 13.74 -0.83 -14.52
C GLY A 91 14.29 -2.04 -15.25
N GLU A 92 13.43 -2.62 -16.08
CA GLU A 92 13.76 -3.40 -17.27
C GLU A 92 15.18 -3.15 -17.77
N GLU A 93 16.09 -4.11 -17.58
CA GLU A 93 17.09 -4.57 -18.56
C GLU A 93 17.49 -6.02 -18.21
N ALA A 94 17.63 -6.82 -19.26
CA ALA A 94 17.88 -8.25 -19.23
C ALA A 94 19.32 -8.59 -18.79
N GLU A 95 19.50 -9.73 -18.12
CA GLU A 95 20.14 -10.93 -18.69
C GLU A 95 20.13 -12.06 -17.65
N GLU A 96 20.18 -13.28 -18.16
CA GLU A 96 20.06 -14.57 -17.47
C GLU A 96 21.17 -14.77 -16.43
N ASP A 97 20.84 -15.42 -15.31
CA ASP A 97 21.71 -16.43 -14.71
C ASP A 97 20.90 -17.26 -13.69
N GLU A 98 20.87 -18.56 -13.95
CA GLU A 98 20.17 -19.56 -13.14
C GLU A 98 20.96 -19.88 -11.88
N GLU A 99 20.38 -19.65 -10.70
CA GLU A 99 20.73 -20.43 -9.51
C GLU A 99 19.48 -21.08 -8.89
N GLU A 100 19.48 -22.41 -9.00
CA GLU A 100 18.46 -23.33 -8.52
C GLU A 100 18.60 -23.50 -7.00
N PHE A 101 17.54 -23.20 -6.22
CA PHE A 101 17.43 -23.71 -4.85
C PHE A 101 16.15 -24.52 -4.69
N VAL A 102 16.33 -25.83 -4.86
CA VAL A 102 15.33 -26.87 -4.65
C VAL A 102 14.91 -26.91 -3.17
N ILE A 103 13.69 -26.46 -2.86
CA ILE A 103 12.96 -26.96 -1.68
C ILE A 103 11.63 -27.53 -2.16
N SER A 104 11.64 -28.85 -2.31
CA SER A 104 10.51 -29.68 -2.64
C SER A 104 9.59 -29.87 -1.42
N LYS A 105 8.35 -29.36 -1.49
CA LYS A 105 7.16 -30.15 -1.10
C LYS A 105 5.88 -29.50 -1.63
N LYS A 106 5.17 -30.30 -2.43
CA LYS A 106 3.88 -30.02 -3.05
C LYS A 106 2.84 -29.52 -2.04
N PHE A 107 2.12 -28.45 -2.39
CA PHE A 107 0.66 -28.43 -2.27
C PHE A 107 0.08 -27.98 -3.60
N SER A 108 -0.62 -28.90 -4.25
CA SER A 108 -1.31 -28.69 -5.51
C SER A 108 -2.68 -28.07 -5.26
N GLY A 109 -3.09 -27.16 -6.13
CA GLY A 109 -4.51 -26.94 -6.44
C GLY A 109 -5.09 -25.60 -6.01
N LYS A 110 -5.46 -24.82 -7.03
CA LYS A 110 -6.43 -23.71 -7.05
C LYS A 110 -6.13 -22.51 -6.14
N GLY A 111 -5.93 -21.36 -6.77
CA GLY A 111 -5.75 -20.08 -6.11
C GLY A 111 -6.87 -19.77 -5.12
N LYS A 112 -6.47 -19.30 -3.93
CA LYS A 112 -7.36 -18.76 -2.92
C LYS A 112 -6.78 -17.43 -2.45
N SER A 113 -7.67 -16.44 -2.39
CA SER A 113 -7.41 -15.12 -1.84
C SER A 113 -7.00 -15.24 -0.37
N ALA A 114 -6.13 -14.35 0.12
CA ALA A 114 -5.74 -14.28 1.52
C ALA A 114 -6.92 -14.00 2.49
N CYS A 115 -8.13 -13.76 1.98
CA CYS A 115 -9.34 -13.59 2.77
C CYS A 115 -10.00 -14.91 3.22
N ASP A 116 -9.62 -16.06 2.66
CA ASP A 116 -10.29 -17.35 2.93
C ASP A 116 -9.67 -18.17 4.07
N HIS A 117 -8.60 -17.68 4.71
CA HIS A 117 -7.84 -18.44 5.72
C HIS A 117 -8.16 -18.05 7.16
N LEU A 118 -9.14 -17.17 7.38
CA LEU A 118 -9.65 -16.82 8.70
C LEU A 118 -10.92 -17.62 8.96
N THR A 119 -10.77 -18.77 9.63
CA THR A 119 -11.89 -19.54 10.17
C THR A 119 -12.42 -18.86 11.43
N ASP A 120 -12.92 -17.63 11.30
CA ASP A 120 -13.58 -16.92 12.40
C ASP A 120 -15.06 -17.30 12.42
N SER A 121 -15.49 -17.95 13.51
CA SER A 121 -16.87 -18.38 13.76
C SER A 121 -17.86 -17.20 13.78
N LYS A 122 -17.39 -15.96 13.93
CA LYS A 122 -18.22 -14.75 13.90
C LYS A 122 -18.38 -14.11 12.52
N LEU A 123 -17.72 -14.64 11.49
CA LEU A 123 -17.80 -14.10 10.13
C LEU A 123 -18.74 -14.97 9.27
N SER A 124 -19.78 -14.34 8.73
CA SER A 124 -20.68 -14.99 7.77
C SER A 124 -19.93 -15.24 6.45
N SER A 125 -19.89 -16.49 6.01
CA SER A 125 -19.34 -16.91 4.72
C SER A 125 -20.31 -16.72 3.55
N GLN A 126 -21.47 -16.10 3.80
CA GLN A 126 -22.46 -15.87 2.75
C GLN A 126 -22.19 -14.56 2.00
N PRO A 127 -22.19 -14.56 0.65
CA PRO A 127 -22.13 -13.33 -0.13
C PRO A 127 -23.34 -12.44 0.20
N ALA A 128 -23.12 -11.15 0.40
CA ALA A 128 -24.19 -10.20 0.76
C ALA A 128 -25.21 -9.94 -0.37
N VAL A 129 -24.93 -10.41 -1.59
CA VAL A 129 -25.77 -10.20 -2.78
C VAL A 129 -25.72 -11.47 -3.64
N GLU A 130 -26.89 -12.03 -3.95
CA GLU A 130 -26.99 -13.08 -4.95
C GLU A 130 -26.72 -12.49 -6.35
N PRO A 131 -25.83 -13.09 -7.16
CA PRO A 131 -25.64 -12.64 -8.54
C PRO A 131 -26.93 -12.88 -9.34
N PRO A 132 -27.33 -11.95 -10.24
CA PRO A 132 -28.52 -12.14 -11.06
C PRO A 132 -28.39 -13.42 -11.88
N GLY A 133 -29.33 -14.34 -11.64
CA GLY A 133 -29.27 -15.72 -12.10
C GLY A 133 -29.26 -15.89 -13.61
N LEU A 134 -28.41 -16.81 -14.06
CA LEU A 134 -28.59 -17.53 -15.31
C LEU A 134 -29.92 -18.30 -15.24
N ALA A 135 -30.82 -17.99 -16.17
CA ALA A 135 -32.09 -18.67 -16.34
C ALA A 135 -31.87 -20.15 -16.64
N ASN A 136 -32.14 -21.02 -15.67
CA ASN A 136 -32.40 -22.44 -15.90
C ASN A 136 -33.88 -22.61 -16.23
N GLN A 137 -34.21 -22.85 -17.50
CA GLN A 137 -35.50 -23.44 -17.82
C GLN A 137 -35.49 -24.91 -17.38
N LYS A 138 -36.39 -25.27 -16.46
CA LYS A 138 -36.70 -26.65 -16.15
C LYS A 138 -38.20 -26.87 -16.22
N LYS A 139 -38.51 -27.98 -16.91
CA LYS A 139 -39.70 -28.85 -16.84
C LYS A 139 -40.86 -28.49 -17.75
N GLU A 140 -41.18 -29.45 -18.61
CA GLU A 140 -42.47 -30.12 -18.55
C GLU A 140 -42.26 -31.63 -18.74
N GLY A 141 -43.00 -32.42 -17.97
CA GLY A 141 -43.12 -33.86 -18.15
C GLY A 141 -44.58 -34.21 -18.38
N LYS A 142 -44.84 -35.14 -19.31
CA LYS A 142 -45.96 -36.10 -19.36
C LYS A 142 -45.97 -36.75 -20.75
N SER A 143 -45.69 -38.04 -20.84
CA SER A 143 -46.71 -39.09 -20.84
C SER A 143 -46.07 -40.46 -20.67
#